data_AF-A0A938V271-F1
#
_entry.id   AF-A0A938V271-F1
#
_cell.length_a   1.000
_cell.length_b   1.000
_cell.length_c   1.000
_cell.angle_alpha   90.00
_cell.angle_beta   90.00
_cell.angle_gamma   90.00
#
_symmetry.space_group_name_H-M   'P 1'
#
loop_
_entity.id
_entity.type
_entity.pdbx_description
1 polymer ?
#
loop_
_entity_poly.entity_id
_entity_poly.type
_entity_poly.pdbx_seq_one_letter_code
_entity_poly.pdbx_strand_id
1 'polypeptide(L)'
;MSIVVHSEPEIVRAYLTKQDRTALQRHETDLYRTLFRAASRVAEALRTAGYEAVATEPNLDCRYKRRLAYRLPPHPVRQRLVDWLSADSPSFAVLQVVKQGLTPVVRRAFHTPSWRLTPTFSHRYGAVAAGLGSLGWSGNVLHPDHGARVLFNTVVTSADLRPASDSVEQTPSQTPCDRCRLCVQANRGSCTPGRAIT
;
A
#
# COMPACT_ATOMS: atom_id res chain seq x y z
N MET A 1 17.38 2.02 11.03
CA MET A 1 16.71 3.31 11.32
C MET A 1 15.46 3.45 10.46
N SER A 2 14.36 4.03 10.98
CA SER A 2 13.13 4.31 10.21
C SER A 2 12.79 5.81 10.24
N ILE A 3 12.16 6.31 9.17
CA ILE A 3 11.75 7.72 9.00
C ILE A 3 10.24 7.74 8.74
N VAL A 4 9.53 8.68 9.36
CA VAL A 4 8.06 8.83 9.26
C VAL A 4 7.65 10.21 8.74
N VAL A 5 6.60 10.25 7.91
CA VAL A 5 5.91 11.49 7.52
C VAL A 5 4.40 11.28 7.61
N HIS A 6 3.68 12.25 8.17
CA HIS A 6 2.23 12.22 8.27
C HIS A 6 1.57 12.84 7.03
N SER A 7 0.37 12.37 6.68
CA SER A 7 -0.40 12.93 5.56
C SER A 7 -1.21 14.15 5.94
N GLU A 8 -1.38 15.07 4.99
CA GLU A 8 -2.13 16.31 5.21
C GLU A 8 -3.64 16.07 5.37
N PRO A 9 -4.30 16.65 6.41
CA PRO A 9 -5.74 16.45 6.66
C PRO A 9 -6.65 16.89 5.51
N GLU A 10 -6.26 17.94 4.77
CA GLU A 10 -7.06 18.50 3.68
C GLU A 10 -7.16 17.55 2.49
N ILE A 11 -6.04 16.90 2.13
CA ILE A 11 -6.00 15.88 1.07
C ILE A 11 -6.89 14.69 1.41
N VAL A 12 -6.86 14.24 2.67
CA VAL A 12 -7.71 13.16 3.15
C VAL A 12 -9.18 13.57 3.06
N ARG A 13 -9.51 14.80 3.45
CA ARG A 13 -10.88 15.33 3.35
C ARG A 13 -11.36 15.35 1.89
N ALA A 14 -10.56 15.87 0.96
CA ALA A 14 -10.89 15.91 -0.47
C ALA A 14 -11.14 14.51 -1.06
N TYR A 15 -10.39 13.51 -0.60
CA TYR A 15 -10.61 12.11 -0.96
C TYR A 15 -11.92 11.56 -0.38
N LEU A 16 -12.17 11.75 0.92
CA LEU A 16 -13.37 11.23 1.60
C LEU A 16 -14.67 11.89 1.12
N THR A 17 -14.63 13.18 0.80
CA THR A 17 -15.78 13.91 0.20
C THR A 17 -15.99 13.58 -1.28
N LYS A 18 -15.11 12.75 -1.88
CA LYS A 18 -15.12 12.36 -3.30
C LYS A 18 -14.98 13.54 -4.28
N GLN A 19 -14.52 14.70 -3.80
CA GLN A 19 -14.18 15.84 -4.65
C GLN A 19 -13.01 15.50 -5.58
N ASP A 20 -12.02 14.77 -5.06
CA ASP A 20 -10.91 14.24 -5.84
C ASP A 20 -10.57 12.81 -5.40
N ARG A 21 -10.98 11.84 -6.22
CA ARG A 21 -10.77 10.41 -5.94
C ARG A 21 -9.31 9.97 -6.00
N THR A 22 -8.42 10.83 -6.50
CA THR A 22 -6.99 10.52 -6.74
C THR A 22 -6.04 11.35 -5.88
N ALA A 23 -6.55 12.36 -5.16
CA ALA A 23 -5.74 13.25 -4.32
C ALA A 23 -4.86 12.48 -3.34
N LEU A 24 -5.46 11.54 -2.59
CA LEU A 24 -4.74 10.72 -1.62
C LEU A 24 -3.64 9.88 -2.28
N GLN A 25 -3.95 9.20 -3.40
CA GLN A 25 -2.97 8.37 -4.09
C GLN A 25 -1.77 9.18 -4.61
N ARG A 26 -2.02 10.37 -5.20
CA ARG A 26 -0.96 11.25 -5.71
C ARG A 26 -0.09 11.75 -4.55
N HIS A 27 -0.72 12.26 -3.51
CA HIS A 27 -0.02 12.76 -2.33
C HIS A 27 0.82 11.69 -1.64
N GLU A 28 0.25 10.51 -1.36
CA GLU A 28 0.99 9.39 -0.74
C GLU A 28 2.19 8.97 -1.59
N THR A 29 2.03 8.92 -2.92
CA THR A 29 3.14 8.61 -3.83
C THR A 29 4.26 9.64 -3.69
N ASP A 30 3.92 10.92 -3.75
CA ASP A 30 4.92 11.98 -3.71
C ASP A 30 5.62 12.04 -2.35
N LEU A 31 4.87 11.80 -1.27
CA LEU A 31 5.44 11.61 0.07
C LEU A 31 6.40 10.42 0.11
N TYR A 32 6.02 9.26 -0.42
CA TYR A 32 6.91 8.09 -0.48
C TYR A 32 8.19 8.36 -1.27
N ARG A 33 8.11 9.08 -2.39
CA ARG A 33 9.29 9.49 -3.17
C ARG A 33 10.19 10.42 -2.38
N THR A 34 9.62 11.34 -1.62
CA THR A 34 10.36 12.27 -0.77
C THR A 34 11.02 11.53 0.40
N LEU A 35 10.28 10.65 1.07
CA LEU A 35 10.78 9.75 2.11
C LEU A 35 11.94 8.88 1.61
N PHE A 36 11.79 8.26 0.44
CA PHE A 36 12.84 7.44 -0.14
C PHE A 36 14.08 8.27 -0.51
N ARG A 37 13.90 9.48 -1.07
CA ARG A 37 15.02 10.39 -1.33
C ARG A 37 15.77 10.79 -0.04
N ALA A 38 15.04 11.06 1.04
CA ALA A 38 15.65 11.33 2.35
C ALA A 38 16.40 10.11 2.89
N ALA A 39 15.78 8.93 2.87
CA ALA A 39 16.40 7.68 3.29
C ALA A 39 17.66 7.36 2.48
N SER A 40 17.65 7.57 1.17
CA SER A 40 18.81 7.37 0.29
C SER A 40 19.97 8.31 0.63
N ARG A 41 19.69 9.57 0.98
CA ARG A 41 20.72 10.51 1.45
C ARG A 41 21.34 10.07 2.78
N VAL A 42 20.52 9.57 3.71
CA VAL A 42 21.04 9.03 4.98
C VAL A 42 21.88 7.77 4.75
N ALA A 43 21.41 6.85 3.90
CA ALA A 43 22.17 5.66 3.56
C ALA A 43 23.51 6.01 2.90
N GLU A 44 23.54 7.03 2.03
CA GLU A 44 24.79 7.52 1.44
C GLU A 44 25.73 8.10 2.49
N ALA A 45 25.24 8.94 3.40
CA ALA A 45 26.06 9.49 4.47
C ALA A 45 26.68 8.40 5.37
N LEU A 46 25.91 7.35 5.68
CA LEU A 46 26.41 6.19 6.44
C LEU A 46 27.49 5.41 5.66
N ARG A 47 27.31 5.24 4.35
CA ARG A 47 28.34 4.63 3.49
C ARG A 47 29.61 5.46 3.43
N THR A 48 29.50 6.78 3.31
CA THR A 48 30.66 7.69 3.36
C THR A 48 31.39 7.60 4.70
N ALA A 49 30.67 7.34 5.79
CA ALA A 49 31.25 7.11 7.12
C ALA A 49 31.84 5.70 7.31
N GLY A 50 31.81 4.84 6.29
CA GLY A 50 32.42 3.50 6.31
C GLY A 50 31.48 2.36 6.72
N TYR A 51 30.18 2.61 6.88
CA TYR A 51 29.20 1.58 7.24
C TYR A 51 28.50 1.00 6.00
N GLU A 52 28.06 -0.25 6.10
CA GLU A 52 27.13 -0.80 5.10
C GLU A 52 25.76 -0.19 5.36
N ALA A 53 25.13 0.37 4.34
CA ALA A 53 23.79 0.94 4.47
C ALA A 53 23.00 0.87 3.15
N VAL A 54 21.72 0.52 3.25
CA VAL A 54 20.77 0.47 2.13
C VAL A 54 19.45 1.11 2.51
N ALA A 55 18.98 2.04 1.68
CA ALA A 55 17.63 2.58 1.76
C ALA A 55 16.67 1.59 1.09
N THR A 56 15.68 1.12 1.83
CA THR A 56 14.74 0.12 1.32
C THR A 56 13.69 0.77 0.43
N GLU A 57 13.49 0.17 -0.75
CA GLU A 57 12.54 0.70 -1.73
C GLU A 57 11.10 0.59 -1.19
N PRO A 58 10.33 1.69 -1.20
CA PRO A 58 8.94 1.64 -0.81
C PRO A 58 8.14 0.78 -1.79
N ASN A 59 7.17 0.02 -1.29
CA ASN A 59 6.29 -0.82 -2.11
C ASN A 59 5.30 0.02 -2.95
N LEU A 60 5.83 0.78 -3.90
CA LEU A 60 5.05 1.53 -4.86
C LEU A 60 4.49 0.59 -5.94
N ASP A 61 5.18 -0.51 -6.25
CA ASP A 61 4.84 -1.44 -7.34
C ASP A 61 3.51 -2.17 -7.15
N CYS A 62 3.01 -2.34 -5.92
CA CYS A 62 1.66 -2.87 -5.71
C CYS A 62 0.54 -2.04 -6.35
N ARG A 63 0.82 -0.76 -6.65
CA ARG A 63 -0.08 0.12 -7.40
C ARG A 63 0.57 0.74 -8.66
N TYR A 64 1.90 0.72 -8.79
CA TYR A 64 2.63 1.35 -9.89
C TYR A 64 2.72 0.47 -11.13
N LYS A 65 1.76 0.70 -12.03
CA LYS A 65 1.64 0.13 -13.37
C LYS A 65 2.67 0.65 -14.39
N ARG A 66 3.94 0.81 -14.01
CA ARG A 66 4.95 1.46 -14.89
C ARG A 66 5.75 0.52 -15.78
N ARG A 67 5.86 -0.78 -15.44
CA ARG A 67 6.38 -1.79 -16.37
C ARG A 67 5.40 -2.00 -17.53
N LEU A 68 5.90 -2.25 -18.74
CA LEU A 68 5.06 -2.56 -19.91
C LEU A 68 4.06 -3.70 -19.62
N ALA A 69 4.50 -4.69 -18.83
CA ALA A 69 3.70 -5.80 -18.31
C ALA A 69 2.48 -5.38 -17.47
N TYR A 70 2.45 -4.15 -16.97
CA TYR A 70 1.35 -3.56 -16.18
C TYR A 70 0.64 -2.41 -16.91
N ARG A 71 1.00 -2.09 -18.17
CA ARG A 71 0.24 -1.15 -19.04
C ARG A 71 -1.07 -1.78 -19.46
N LEU A 72 -1.93 -1.91 -18.47
CA LEU A 72 -3.32 -2.20 -18.61
C LEU A 72 -3.97 -0.97 -19.29
N PRO A 73 -4.76 -1.11 -20.39
CA PRO A 73 -5.58 -0.02 -20.89
C PRO A 73 -6.32 0.68 -19.74
N PRO A 74 -6.53 2.01 -19.80
CA PRO A 74 -7.15 2.76 -18.73
C PRO A 74 -8.43 2.09 -18.23
N HIS A 75 -8.71 2.17 -16.91
CA HIS A 75 -9.94 1.63 -16.31
C HIS A 75 -11.20 1.94 -17.13
N PRO A 76 -11.46 3.17 -17.61
CA PRO A 76 -12.66 3.45 -18.41
C PRO A 76 -12.73 2.66 -19.72
N VAL A 77 -11.59 2.38 -20.36
CA VAL A 77 -11.52 1.60 -21.61
C VAL A 77 -11.81 0.14 -21.33
N ARG A 78 -11.23 -0.40 -20.27
CA ARG A 78 -11.48 -1.78 -19.82
C ARG A 78 -12.93 -1.99 -19.42
N GLN A 79 -13.47 -1.05 -18.65
CA GLN A 79 -14.86 -1.11 -18.20
C GLN A 79 -15.80 -1.13 -19.41
N ARG A 80 -15.62 -0.22 -20.37
CA ARG A 80 -16.41 -0.22 -21.62
C ARG A 80 -16.29 -1.51 -22.42
N LEU A 81 -15.09 -2.10 -22.48
CA LEU A 81 -14.87 -3.37 -23.18
C LEU A 81 -15.57 -4.54 -22.46
N VAL A 82 -15.49 -4.58 -21.13
CA VAL A 82 -16.16 -5.58 -20.29
C VAL A 82 -17.68 -5.42 -20.38
N ASP A 83 -18.18 -4.18 -20.33
CA ASP A 83 -19.60 -3.86 -20.48
C ASP A 83 -20.10 -4.28 -21.88
N TRP A 84 -19.31 -4.04 -22.93
CA TRP A 84 -19.62 -4.50 -24.30
C TRP A 84 -19.61 -6.03 -24.43
N LEU A 85 -18.63 -6.70 -23.79
CA LEU A 85 -18.59 -8.16 -23.71
C LEU A 85 -19.76 -8.74 -22.88
N SER A 86 -20.26 -7.99 -21.90
CA SER A 86 -21.35 -8.43 -21.02
C SER A 86 -22.73 -7.98 -21.48
N ALA A 87 -22.82 -7.08 -22.47
CA ALA A 87 -24.08 -6.64 -23.04
C ALA A 87 -24.77 -7.80 -23.78
N ASP A 88 -26.02 -8.08 -23.41
CA ASP A 88 -26.88 -9.15 -23.93
C ASP A 88 -27.46 -8.86 -25.32
N SER A 89 -26.67 -8.28 -26.24
CA SER A 89 -27.19 -7.91 -27.55
C SER A 89 -26.16 -8.09 -28.66
N PRO A 90 -26.30 -9.15 -29.45
CA PRO A 90 -26.36 -8.94 -30.89
C PRO A 90 -27.56 -9.66 -31.51
N SER A 91 -28.22 -9.01 -32.46
CA SER A 91 -29.39 -9.52 -33.20
C SER A 91 -29.11 -10.73 -34.12
N PHE A 92 -27.89 -11.26 -34.13
CA PHE A 92 -27.44 -12.31 -35.05
C PHE A 92 -26.58 -13.37 -34.35
N ALA A 93 -26.99 -14.64 -34.44
CA ALA A 93 -26.37 -15.80 -33.77
C ALA A 93 -24.87 -15.99 -34.08
N VAL A 94 -24.43 -15.63 -35.30
CA VAL A 94 -23.03 -15.73 -35.71
C VAL A 94 -22.12 -14.83 -34.87
N LEU A 95 -22.58 -13.62 -34.53
CA LEU A 95 -21.82 -12.70 -33.69
C LEU A 95 -21.69 -13.22 -32.25
N GLN A 96 -22.69 -13.94 -31.75
CA GLN A 96 -22.68 -14.53 -30.42
C GLN A 96 -21.64 -15.65 -30.29
N VAL A 97 -21.52 -16.51 -31.30
CA VAL A 97 -20.51 -17.59 -31.34
C VAL A 97 -19.09 -17.01 -31.40
N VAL A 98 -18.88 -15.99 -32.24
CA VAL A 98 -17.58 -15.28 -32.32
C VAL A 98 -17.24 -14.61 -30.99
N LYS A 99 -18.21 -13.96 -30.35
CA LYS A 99 -18.06 -13.32 -29.04
C LYS A 99 -17.69 -14.35 -27.95
N GLN A 100 -18.37 -15.49 -27.90
CA GLN A 100 -18.08 -16.57 -26.97
C GLN A 100 -16.68 -17.17 -27.17
N GLY A 101 -16.23 -17.32 -28.42
CA GLY A 101 -14.88 -17.80 -28.75
C GLY A 101 -13.76 -16.81 -28.41
N LEU A 102 -14.00 -15.51 -28.59
CA LEU A 102 -13.01 -14.46 -28.29
C LEU A 102 -12.91 -14.13 -26.80
N THR A 103 -13.99 -14.26 -26.04
CA THR A 103 -14.04 -13.93 -24.60
C THR A 103 -12.91 -14.58 -23.77
N PRO A 104 -12.62 -15.90 -23.86
CA PRO A 104 -11.53 -16.50 -23.10
C PRO A 104 -10.15 -16.00 -23.53
N VAL A 105 -9.94 -15.71 -24.82
CA VAL A 105 -8.68 -15.17 -25.36
C VAL A 105 -8.45 -13.75 -24.84
N VAL A 106 -9.48 -12.91 -24.90
CA VAL A 106 -9.45 -11.54 -24.40
C VAL A 106 -9.26 -11.51 -22.88
N ARG A 107 -9.97 -12.37 -22.13
CA ARG A 107 -9.81 -12.49 -20.68
C ARG A 107 -8.41 -12.97 -20.29
N ARG A 108 -7.80 -13.85 -21.10
CA ARG A 108 -6.42 -14.32 -20.92
C ARG A 108 -5.37 -13.28 -21.34
N ALA A 109 -5.64 -12.48 -22.35
CA ALA A 109 -4.79 -11.31 -22.67
C ALA A 109 -4.84 -10.26 -21.54
N PHE A 110 -5.91 -10.23 -20.76
CA PHE A 110 -6.05 -9.43 -19.54
C PHE A 110 -5.73 -10.19 -18.25
N HIS A 111 -5.18 -11.41 -18.30
CA HIS A 111 -4.81 -12.15 -17.11
C HIS A 111 -3.86 -11.31 -16.26
N THR A 112 -4.14 -11.30 -14.95
CA THR A 112 -3.48 -10.41 -14.01
C THR A 112 -1.96 -10.60 -14.01
N PRO A 113 -1.18 -9.52 -13.97
CA PRO A 113 0.27 -9.59 -13.86
C PRO A 113 0.67 -10.43 -12.64
N SER A 114 1.85 -11.05 -12.68
CA SER A 114 2.39 -11.80 -11.55
C SER A 114 2.45 -10.89 -10.32
N TRP A 115 1.53 -11.11 -9.37
CA TRP A 115 1.41 -10.37 -8.12
C TRP A 115 2.55 -10.70 -7.15
N ARG A 116 3.82 -10.62 -7.59
CA ARG A 116 4.98 -10.57 -6.69
C ARG A 116 5.03 -9.19 -6.05
N LEU A 117 4.02 -8.90 -5.24
CA LEU A 117 3.84 -7.65 -4.49
C LEU A 117 4.51 -7.69 -3.12
N THR A 118 5.34 -8.71 -2.88
CA THR A 118 6.12 -8.87 -1.66
C THR A 118 7.26 -7.86 -1.68
N PRO A 119 7.23 -6.82 -0.82
CA PRO A 119 8.37 -5.92 -0.70
C PRO A 119 9.57 -6.69 -0.16
N THR A 120 10.77 -6.19 -0.44
CA THR A 120 12.02 -6.75 0.11
C THR A 120 12.11 -6.56 1.62
N PHE A 121 11.44 -5.54 2.17
CA PHE A 121 11.43 -5.21 3.59
C PHE A 121 10.06 -4.71 4.06
N SER A 122 9.67 -5.09 5.28
CA SER A 122 8.45 -4.57 5.91
C SER A 122 8.73 -3.30 6.69
N HIS A 123 8.44 -2.15 6.08
CA HIS A 123 8.58 -0.85 6.75
C HIS A 123 7.73 -0.73 8.02
N ARG A 124 6.61 -1.46 8.12
CA ARG A 124 5.77 -1.48 9.33
C ARG A 124 6.51 -2.09 10.52
N TYR A 125 7.12 -3.26 10.32
CA TYR A 125 7.91 -3.89 11.38
C TYR A 125 9.18 -3.09 11.67
N GLY A 126 9.82 -2.51 10.64
CA GLY A 126 10.94 -1.59 10.84
C GLY A 126 10.57 -0.32 11.63
N ALA A 127 9.34 0.18 11.49
CA ALA A 127 8.86 1.32 12.27
C ALA A 127 8.60 0.95 13.73
N VAL A 128 8.00 -0.22 13.98
CA VAL A 128 7.78 -0.74 15.34
C VAL A 128 9.11 -0.99 16.05
N ALA A 129 10.05 -1.67 15.38
CA ALA A 129 11.39 -1.93 15.93
C ALA A 129 12.19 -0.63 16.19
N ALA A 130 11.89 0.44 15.45
CA ALA A 130 12.47 1.76 15.67
C ALA A 130 11.71 2.61 16.71
N GLY A 131 10.67 2.07 17.36
CA GLY A 131 9.89 2.77 18.39
C GLY A 131 8.94 3.84 17.85
N LEU A 132 8.69 3.92 16.54
CA LEU A 132 7.86 4.97 15.93
C LEU A 132 6.35 4.76 16.12
N GLY A 133 5.93 3.61 16.64
CA GLY A 133 4.53 3.27 16.87
C GLY A 133 4.31 1.78 17.06
N SER A 134 3.05 1.39 17.22
CA SER A 134 2.63 0.01 17.52
C SER A 134 1.64 -0.50 16.49
N LEU A 135 1.61 -1.81 16.28
CA LEU A 135 0.58 -2.42 15.44
C LEU A 135 -0.77 -2.40 16.15
N GLY A 136 -1.74 -1.73 15.52
CA GLY A 136 -3.14 -1.83 15.91
C GLY A 136 -3.81 -3.10 15.36
N TRP A 137 -5.03 -3.39 15.83
CA TRP A 137 -5.82 -4.53 15.34
C TRP A 137 -6.13 -4.47 13.84
N SER A 138 -6.08 -3.28 13.25
CA SER A 138 -6.21 -3.07 11.79
C SER A 138 -5.01 -3.57 10.99
N GLY A 139 -3.91 -3.95 11.65
CA GLY A 139 -2.63 -4.30 11.02
C GLY A 139 -1.81 -3.09 10.56
N ASN A 140 -2.29 -1.86 10.77
CA ASN A 140 -1.52 -0.64 10.53
C ASN A 140 -0.71 -0.27 11.79
N VAL A 141 0.43 0.38 11.58
CA VAL A 141 1.21 0.99 12.66
C VAL A 141 0.51 2.30 13.05
N LEU A 142 0.29 2.48 14.35
CA LEU A 142 -0.33 3.65 14.94
C LEU A 142 0.75 4.48 15.62
N HIS A 143 0.96 5.69 15.11
CA HIS A 143 1.79 6.69 15.78
C HIS A 143 1.00 7.30 16.95
N PRO A 144 1.61 7.55 18.12
CA PRO A 144 0.92 8.12 19.29
C PRO A 144 0.17 9.42 18.96
N ASP A 145 0.81 10.35 18.25
CA ASP A 145 0.22 11.67 17.96
C ASP A 145 -0.56 11.74 16.63
N HIS A 146 -0.29 10.83 15.69
CA HIS A 146 -0.78 10.95 14.30
C HIS A 146 -1.65 9.76 13.85
N GLY A 147 -1.82 8.76 14.72
CA GLY A 147 -2.57 7.54 14.44
C GLY A 147 -2.02 6.78 13.23
N ALA A 148 -2.92 6.23 12.40
CA ALA A 148 -2.56 5.42 11.24
C ALA A 148 -2.19 6.22 9.97
N ARG A 149 -2.28 7.56 10.00
CA ARG A 149 -2.11 8.42 8.80
C ARG A 149 -0.65 8.80 8.57
N VAL A 150 0.22 7.80 8.63
CA VAL A 150 1.67 7.97 8.57
C VAL A 150 2.27 6.99 7.57
N LEU A 151 3.27 7.47 6.84
CA LEU A 151 4.05 6.68 5.88
C LEU A 151 5.46 6.53 6.41
N PHE A 152 6.06 5.37 6.16
CA PHE A 152 7.37 5.01 6.67
C PHE A 152 8.35 4.67 5.54
N ASN A 153 9.63 4.95 5.77
CA ASN A 153 10.73 4.34 5.03
C ASN A 153 11.81 3.86 6.02
N THR A 154 12.64 2.90 5.62
CA THR A 154 13.63 2.26 6.49
C THR A 154 15.00 2.21 5.81
N VAL A 155 16.04 2.60 6.55
CA VAL A 155 17.44 2.37 6.20
C VAL A 155 17.96 1.23 7.07
N VAL A 156 18.43 0.17 6.42
CA VAL A 156 19.13 -0.95 7.07
C VAL A 156 20.62 -0.65 7.01
N THR A 157 21.32 -0.77 8.13
CA THR A 157 22.74 -0.45 8.22
C THR A 157 23.47 -1.33 9.23
N SER A 158 24.77 -1.51 9.04
CA SER A 158 25.68 -2.14 10.00
C SER A 158 26.18 -1.19 11.09
N ALA A 159 25.86 0.10 11.02
CA ALA A 159 26.19 1.05 12.07
C ALA A 159 25.52 0.65 13.40
N ASP A 160 26.30 0.68 14.49
CA ASP A 160 25.78 0.42 15.84
C ASP A 160 25.00 1.66 16.32
N LEU A 161 23.69 1.62 16.10
CA LEU A 161 22.78 2.69 16.46
C LEU A 161 22.08 2.35 17.77
N ARG A 162 22.15 3.26 18.73
CA ARG A 162 21.35 3.14 19.95
C ARG A 162 19.85 3.12 19.59
N PRO A 163 19.09 2.11 20.03
CA PRO A 163 17.64 2.08 19.84
C PRO A 163 16.97 3.32 20.44
N ALA A 164 15.90 3.80 19.80
CA ALA A 164 15.12 4.91 20.33
C ALA A 164 14.32 4.52 21.59
N SER A 165 14.03 3.23 21.77
CA SER A 165 13.45 2.67 22.98
C SER A 165 14.13 1.36 23.35
N ASP A 166 14.30 1.13 24.64
CA ASP A 166 14.89 -0.11 25.19
C ASP A 166 13.93 -1.31 25.07
N SER A 167 12.64 -1.07 24.79
CA SER A 167 11.63 -2.10 24.53
C SER A 167 11.08 -2.00 23.12
N VAL A 168 11.02 -3.15 22.43
CA VAL A 168 10.22 -3.35 21.21
C VAL A 168 8.73 -3.47 21.57
N GLU A 169 8.44 -3.90 22.79
CA GLU A 169 7.09 -3.88 23.36
C GLU A 169 6.73 -2.47 23.80
N GLN A 170 5.75 -1.88 23.10
CA GLN A 170 5.14 -0.63 23.50
C GLN A 170 4.11 -0.92 24.60
N THR A 171 4.18 -0.15 25.69
CA THR A 171 3.20 -0.25 26.77
C THR A 171 1.80 0.17 26.28
N PRO A 172 0.71 -0.28 26.93
CA PRO A 172 -0.65 0.08 26.54
C PRO A 172 -0.90 1.60 26.45
N SER A 173 -0.17 2.40 27.22
CA SER A 173 -0.23 3.88 27.19
C SER A 173 0.45 4.51 25.97
N GLN A 174 1.31 3.75 25.26
CA GLN A 174 2.04 4.19 24.06
C GLN A 174 1.35 3.76 22.76
N THR A 175 0.29 2.94 22.83
CA THR A 175 -0.48 2.51 21.66
C THR A 175 -1.86 3.19 21.62
N PRO A 176 -2.21 3.87 20.52
CA PRO A 176 -3.57 4.37 20.33
C PRO A 176 -4.64 3.25 20.19
N CYS A 177 -4.24 1.98 20.06
CA CYS A 177 -5.17 0.86 19.91
C CYS A 177 -5.55 0.26 21.28
N ASP A 178 -6.77 0.54 21.72
CA ASP A 178 -7.42 -0.03 22.91
C ASP A 178 -8.11 -1.39 22.66
N ARG A 179 -7.90 -1.99 21.47
CA ARG A 179 -8.55 -3.22 21.00
C ARG A 179 -10.08 -3.09 20.89
N CYS A 180 -10.61 -1.89 20.63
CA CYS A 180 -12.05 -1.64 20.40
C CYS A 180 -12.70 -2.43 19.25
N ARG A 181 -11.90 -3.01 18.34
CA ARG A 181 -12.36 -3.72 17.12
C ARG A 181 -13.22 -2.90 16.15
N LEU A 182 -13.23 -1.56 16.27
CA LEU A 182 -13.92 -0.68 15.32
C LEU A 182 -13.45 -0.87 13.88
N CYS A 183 -12.16 -1.14 13.67
CA CYS A 183 -11.62 -1.45 12.34
C CYS A 183 -12.19 -2.74 11.74
N VAL A 184 -12.56 -3.72 12.56
CA VAL A 184 -13.21 -4.95 12.10
C VAL A 184 -14.67 -4.66 11.74
N GLN A 185 -15.35 -3.87 12.57
CA GLN A 185 -16.74 -3.48 12.32
C GLN A 185 -16.90 -2.60 11.08
N ALA A 186 -15.93 -1.74 10.78
CA ALA A 186 -15.92 -0.91 9.58
C ALA A 186 -15.67 -1.72 8.30
N ASN A 187 -14.84 -2.77 8.38
CA ASN A 187 -14.49 -3.64 7.24
C ASN A 187 -15.49 -4.80 7.06
N ARG A 188 -16.80 -4.54 6.95
CA ARG A 188 -17.79 -5.62 6.70
C ARG A 188 -17.72 -6.28 5.32
N GLY A 189 -16.78 -5.87 4.46
CA GLY A 189 -16.78 -6.24 3.03
C GLY A 189 -15.71 -7.21 2.55
N SER A 190 -14.56 -7.37 3.21
CA SER A 190 -13.52 -8.28 2.69
C SER A 190 -12.40 -8.55 3.69
N CYS A 191 -12.03 -9.83 3.78
CA CYS A 191 -10.89 -10.40 4.51
C CYS A 191 -11.03 -10.59 6.03
N THR A 192 -11.97 -11.45 6.45
CA THR A 192 -11.78 -12.28 7.65
C THR A 192 -11.25 -13.65 7.24
N PRO A 193 -9.94 -13.95 7.41
CA PRO A 193 -9.49 -15.32 7.46
C PRO A 193 -9.83 -15.86 8.85
N GLY A 194 -10.90 -16.66 8.93
CA GLY A 194 -11.18 -17.49 10.09
C GLY A 194 -12.30 -17.00 11.01
N ARG A 195 -13.41 -17.74 10.92
CA ARG A 195 -14.25 -18.21 12.03
C ARG A 195 -15.58 -17.48 12.27
N ALA A 196 -16.58 -18.35 12.38
CA ALA A 196 -18.00 -18.15 12.56
C ALA A 196 -18.36 -17.19 13.69
N ILE A 197 -19.40 -16.40 13.41
CA ILE A 197 -20.19 -15.72 14.43
C ILE A 197 -21.05 -16.81 15.06
N THR A 198 -20.74 -17.18 16.31
CA THR A 198 -21.71 -17.80 17.23
C THR A 198 -22.70 -16.75 17.69
#